data_AF-A0A812WEF5-F1
#
_entry.id   AF-A0A812WEF5-F1
#
_cell.length_a   1.000
_cell.length_b   1.000
_cell.length_c   1.000
_cell.angle_alpha   90.00
_cell.angle_beta   90.00
_cell.angle_gamma   90.00
#
_symmetry.space_group_name_H-M   'P 1'
#
loop_
_entity.id
_entity.type
_entity.pdbx_description
1 polymer ?
#
loop_
_entity_poly.entity_id
_entity_poly.type
_entity_poly.pdbx_seq_one_letter_code
_entity_poly.pdbx_strand_id
1 'polypeptide(L)'
;MFDRLAPAEGNELVRLFKWPCGAELALPPRRWLLNPVASPVGDSYGFFEFQQDELGEVFAVAKLARLYVPSVGSAIFDSKKEFVRFWKELVYTARERNVRRLLIDVSGNAGGFVDLAYLLVRALYPHLQFDQLCNMYDRPVGSLYEAWKMVNTTPLARFMDDAAAIDQRLRQMTPHEQSAMKTVLQKITKACMEMDVLDMDDVLQIQSAIDSLDTGDVDEESLRGTLEVLTASAESFGNPFSLYLSGYSENGTSFDPFKSLRSAARGGKSRVMLTDFFRIEDCVIAYTQQYVDALKGVEHPFTNVLFVSDGLCGSSCDTFSRTAYLISKQNEHRQEKGMTINYVTFGGLGGTFEDAQSTLSATSFPGGNLMTAAMAQVYNPIYSAAALGYLAAEWAGLGPMKSQLAHFRTFVPQYPYYWNNLPQYPQSEMYQNVLGEHSLPSEFYFFPTDFYLPDWYDGVVGKPHEWNESELRRLYRDAAKAFAAVNSGPASRDLLAQLAQPALQPGNFGWAFFAALATGLLLAVLAGHASRSDSPALNEHMILSDNFEH
;
A
#
# COMPACT_ATOMS: atom_id res chain seq x y z
N MET A 1 42.44 3.84 30.02
CA MET A 1 43.48 3.91 28.98
C MET A 1 42.80 3.98 27.62
N PHE A 2 42.17 5.13 27.36
CA PHE A 2 41.79 5.74 26.09
C PHE A 2 40.92 6.93 26.49
N ASP A 3 41.64 8.02 26.81
CA ASP A 3 41.11 9.33 27.14
C ASP A 3 40.77 10.11 25.86
N ARG A 4 39.69 10.89 25.95
CA ARG A 4 39.52 12.23 25.38
C ARG A 4 39.87 12.42 23.90
N LEU A 5 38.82 12.44 23.07
CA LEU A 5 38.81 13.28 21.86
C LEU A 5 37.74 14.36 22.04
N ALA A 6 38.21 15.61 22.04
CA ALA A 6 37.39 16.82 22.01
C ALA A 6 36.68 16.95 20.65
N PRO A 7 35.52 17.62 20.57
CA PRO A 7 34.86 17.88 19.30
C PRO A 7 35.61 19.00 18.56
N ALA A 8 36.02 18.71 17.33
CA ALA A 8 36.54 19.72 16.42
C ALA A 8 35.41 20.66 15.99
N GLU A 9 35.55 21.94 16.33
CA GLU A 9 34.88 23.04 15.67
C GLU A 9 35.24 23.03 14.18
N GLY A 10 34.23 23.09 13.32
CA GLY A 10 34.41 23.02 11.87
C GLY A 10 33.22 23.64 11.12
N ASN A 11 32.84 24.86 11.51
CA ASN A 11 31.87 25.70 10.80
C ASN A 11 32.62 26.73 9.93
N GLU A 12 33.40 26.26 8.96
CA GLU A 12 34.02 27.12 7.93
C GLU A 12 34.00 26.42 6.56
N LEU A 13 32.80 26.23 6.00
CA LEU A 13 32.63 25.85 4.60
C LEU A 13 31.34 26.46 4.03
N VAL A 14 31.16 27.76 4.21
CA VAL A 14 30.22 28.57 3.43
C VAL A 14 31.01 29.70 2.77
N ARG A 15 31.88 29.34 1.82
CA ARG A 15 32.44 30.32 0.88
C ARG A 15 31.41 30.59 -0.21
N LEU A 16 30.93 31.83 -0.21
CA LEU A 16 30.08 32.48 -1.20
C LEU A 16 30.52 32.19 -2.65
N PHE A 17 29.90 31.21 -3.30
CA PHE A 17 29.83 31.15 -4.75
C PHE A 17 28.69 32.07 -5.20
N LYS A 18 29.02 33.32 -5.55
CA LYS A 18 28.13 34.13 -6.40
C LYS A 18 28.19 33.53 -7.81
N TRP A 19 27.11 32.85 -8.20
CA TRP A 19 26.95 32.33 -9.55
C TRP A 19 26.75 33.48 -10.55
N PRO A 20 27.50 33.53 -11.66
CA PRO A 20 27.26 34.51 -12.69
C PRO A 20 25.90 34.26 -13.36
N CYS A 21 25.02 35.26 -13.32
CA CYS A 21 23.78 35.27 -14.09
C CYS A 21 24.14 35.28 -15.59
N GLY A 22 23.89 34.18 -16.30
CA GLY A 22 24.01 34.14 -17.77
C GLY A 22 24.72 32.94 -18.39
N ALA A 23 25.29 32.03 -17.60
CA ALA A 23 25.67 30.70 -18.12
C ALA A 23 24.44 29.78 -18.04
N GLU A 24 24.12 29.05 -19.11
CA GLU A 24 23.22 27.90 -19.05
C GLU A 24 23.62 27.07 -17.83
N LEU A 25 22.75 27.04 -16.82
CA LEU A 25 23.03 26.36 -15.57
C LEU A 25 23.13 24.88 -15.93
N ALA A 26 24.35 24.34 -16.03
CA ALA A 26 24.55 22.91 -16.18
C ALA A 26 23.87 22.25 -14.98
N LEU A 27 22.67 21.70 -15.21
CA LEU A 27 21.90 21.06 -14.17
C LEU A 27 22.73 19.88 -13.63
N PRO A 28 22.79 19.72 -12.30
CA PRO A 28 23.62 18.69 -11.70
C PRO A 28 23.15 17.32 -12.22
N PRO A 29 24.08 16.36 -12.31
CA PRO A 29 23.71 15.01 -12.71
C PRO A 29 22.68 14.44 -11.75
N ARG A 30 21.83 13.56 -12.29
CA ARG A 30 20.84 12.79 -11.55
C ARG A 30 21.46 12.12 -10.32
N ARG A 31 20.79 12.27 -9.17
CA ARG A 31 21.15 11.61 -7.92
C ARG A 31 20.22 10.44 -7.67
N TRP A 32 20.77 9.25 -7.50
CA TRP A 32 20.00 8.02 -7.32
C TRP A 32 19.71 7.77 -5.84
N LEU A 33 18.47 7.43 -5.52
CA LEU A 33 18.09 6.88 -4.21
C LEU A 33 18.80 5.54 -4.01
N LEU A 34 18.70 4.66 -5.01
CA LEU A 34 19.45 3.40 -5.14
C LEU A 34 19.89 3.27 -6.59
N ASN A 35 21.18 3.05 -6.79
CA ASN A 35 21.71 2.86 -8.14
C ASN A 35 21.24 1.49 -8.66
N PRO A 36 20.49 1.43 -9.77
CA PRO A 36 19.96 0.17 -10.31
C PRO A 36 21.06 -0.81 -10.75
N VAL A 37 22.27 -0.34 -11.04
CA VAL A 37 23.43 -1.17 -11.38
C VAL A 37 24.08 -1.78 -10.13
N ALA A 38 23.94 -1.13 -8.98
CA ALA A 38 24.60 -1.50 -7.73
C ALA A 38 23.70 -2.27 -6.74
N SER A 39 22.40 -2.42 -7.03
CA SER A 39 21.47 -3.15 -6.17
C SER A 39 21.25 -4.57 -6.69
N PRO A 40 21.98 -5.59 -6.17
CA PRO A 40 21.77 -6.99 -6.56
C PRO A 40 20.41 -7.54 -6.11
N VAL A 41 19.69 -6.81 -5.25
CA VAL A 41 18.45 -7.27 -4.60
C VAL A 41 17.19 -6.68 -5.22
N GLY A 42 17.33 -5.87 -6.26
CA GLY A 42 16.22 -5.45 -7.13
C GLY A 42 15.17 -4.53 -6.49
N ASP A 43 14.44 -3.86 -7.37
CA ASP A 43 13.11 -3.31 -7.17
C ASP A 43 12.87 -2.01 -6.38
N SER A 44 13.80 -1.44 -5.61
CA SER A 44 13.71 -0.01 -5.27
C SER A 44 14.70 0.78 -6.10
N TYR A 45 14.18 1.72 -6.87
CA TYR A 45 14.98 2.69 -7.57
C TYR A 45 14.17 3.96 -7.72
N GLY A 46 14.90 5.05 -7.67
CA GLY A 46 14.37 6.38 -7.75
C GLY A 46 15.53 7.33 -7.91
N PHE A 47 15.20 8.56 -8.30
CA PHE A 47 16.20 9.59 -8.44
C PHE A 47 15.61 10.95 -8.13
N PHE A 48 16.48 11.92 -7.86
CA PHE A 48 16.11 13.30 -8.01
C PHE A 48 17.03 14.01 -9.01
N GLU A 49 16.47 15.00 -9.68
CA GLU A 49 17.19 15.95 -10.52
C GLU A 49 16.50 17.31 -10.44
N PHE A 50 17.13 18.34 -11.00
CA PHE A 50 16.53 19.66 -11.14
C PHE A 50 16.28 19.91 -12.62
N GLN A 51 15.16 20.53 -12.93
CA GLN A 51 14.79 20.91 -14.29
C GLN A 51 14.34 22.37 -14.33
N GLN A 52 14.24 22.90 -15.53
CA GLN A 52 13.76 24.25 -15.81
C GLN A 52 12.52 24.14 -16.69
N ASP A 53 11.47 24.86 -16.34
CA ASP A 53 10.25 24.92 -17.15
C ASP A 53 10.38 25.91 -18.32
N GLU A 54 9.31 26.05 -19.10
CA GLU A 54 9.25 26.94 -20.26
C GLU A 54 9.35 28.43 -19.89
N LEU A 55 9.10 28.79 -18.63
CA LEU A 55 9.23 30.16 -18.09
C LEU A 55 10.63 30.44 -17.54
N GLY A 56 11.52 29.46 -17.59
CA GLY A 56 12.87 29.58 -17.04
C GLY A 56 12.95 29.37 -15.53
N GLU A 57 11.86 28.96 -14.88
CA GLU A 57 11.84 28.73 -13.43
C GLU A 57 12.31 27.31 -13.12
N VAL A 58 13.14 27.16 -12.08
CA VAL A 58 13.71 25.86 -11.70
C VAL A 58 12.74 25.09 -10.79
N PHE A 59 12.62 23.78 -10.98
CA PHE A 59 11.88 22.88 -10.11
C PHE A 59 12.68 21.59 -9.85
N ALA A 60 12.42 20.96 -8.72
CA ALA A 60 12.96 19.65 -8.40
C ALA A 60 12.05 18.56 -8.96
N VAL A 61 12.63 17.47 -9.45
CA VAL A 61 11.94 16.23 -9.80
C VAL A 61 12.43 15.13 -8.87
N ALA A 62 11.53 14.36 -8.29
CA ALA A 62 11.82 13.15 -7.53
C ALA A 62 11.01 11.98 -8.11
N LYS A 63 11.65 11.09 -8.88
CA LYS A 63 11.01 9.87 -9.37
C LYS A 63 11.12 8.77 -8.33
N LEU A 64 9.97 8.23 -7.93
CA LEU A 64 9.84 7.11 -7.01
C LEU A 64 9.18 5.97 -7.78
N ALA A 65 9.98 5.16 -8.48
CA ALA A 65 9.44 4.13 -9.36
C ALA A 65 8.90 2.93 -8.60
N ARG A 66 9.45 2.61 -7.42
CA ARG A 66 8.94 1.57 -6.52
C ARG A 66 9.53 1.72 -5.13
N LEU A 67 8.72 1.47 -4.10
CA LEU A 67 9.09 1.60 -2.68
C LEU A 67 9.39 0.25 -2.03
N TYR A 68 10.06 -0.65 -2.75
CA TYR A 68 10.24 -2.05 -2.33
C TYR A 68 11.71 -2.39 -2.06
N VAL A 69 12.13 -2.58 -0.81
CA VAL A 69 13.45 -3.14 -0.49
C VAL A 69 13.28 -4.38 0.38
N PRO A 70 13.58 -5.59 -0.12
CA PRO A 70 13.33 -6.82 0.63
C PRO A 70 14.00 -6.76 2.00
N SER A 71 13.21 -7.00 3.05
CA SER A 71 13.64 -7.00 4.46
C SER A 71 14.52 -8.19 4.82
N VAL A 72 14.66 -9.17 3.91
CA VAL A 72 15.31 -10.45 4.19
C VAL A 72 16.69 -10.49 3.52
N GLY A 73 17.76 -10.55 4.33
CA GLY A 73 19.05 -11.10 3.90
C GLY A 73 20.24 -10.15 3.72
N SER A 74 20.07 -8.83 3.85
CA SER A 74 21.19 -7.89 3.73
C SER A 74 21.22 -6.93 4.92
N ALA A 75 21.88 -7.34 6.01
CA ALA A 75 22.20 -6.47 7.15
C ALA A 75 22.99 -5.19 6.76
N ILE A 76 23.45 -5.11 5.51
CA ILE A 76 24.26 -4.02 4.97
C ILE A 76 23.41 -2.84 4.49
N PHE A 77 22.10 -3.04 4.22
CA PHE A 77 21.28 -2.05 3.53
C PHE A 77 19.98 -1.69 4.26
N ASP A 78 19.98 -0.52 4.91
CA ASP A 78 18.80 0.04 5.59
C ASP A 78 18.13 1.07 4.66
N SER A 79 17.15 0.61 3.88
CA SER A 79 16.44 1.41 2.87
C SER A 79 15.83 2.70 3.40
N LYS A 80 15.38 2.69 4.65
CA LYS A 80 14.78 3.86 5.32
C LYS A 80 15.84 4.92 5.61
N LYS A 81 17.03 4.51 6.07
CA LYS A 81 18.17 5.45 6.23
C LYS A 81 18.60 6.05 4.90
N GLU A 82 18.64 5.25 3.85
CA GLU A 82 19.03 5.69 2.51
C GLU A 82 18.00 6.64 1.91
N PHE A 83 16.71 6.37 2.12
CA PHE A 83 15.64 7.32 1.82
C PHE A 83 15.81 8.65 2.56
N VAL A 84 16.08 8.62 3.88
CA VAL A 84 16.28 9.87 4.63
C VAL A 84 17.51 10.63 4.13
N ARG A 85 18.60 9.94 3.77
CA ARG A 85 19.78 10.58 3.18
C ARG A 85 19.46 11.23 1.84
N PHE A 86 18.77 10.49 0.96
CA PHE A 86 18.30 10.98 -0.34
C PHE A 86 17.39 12.22 -0.19
N TRP A 87 16.43 12.16 0.72
CA TRP A 87 15.53 13.29 1.00
C TRP A 87 16.28 14.52 1.51
N LYS A 88 17.21 14.35 2.45
CA LYS A 88 18.07 15.45 2.94
C LYS A 88 18.88 16.09 1.83
N GLU A 89 19.49 15.29 0.96
CA GLU A 89 20.28 15.81 -0.15
C GLU A 89 19.41 16.62 -1.11
N LEU A 90 18.23 16.12 -1.45
CA LEU A 90 17.24 16.85 -2.25
C LEU A 90 16.85 18.18 -1.59
N VAL A 91 16.47 18.15 -0.31
CA VAL A 91 16.03 19.34 0.45
C VAL A 91 17.13 20.38 0.57
N TYR A 92 18.35 19.98 0.91
CA TYR A 92 19.47 20.92 1.04
C TYR A 92 19.86 21.51 -0.31
N THR A 93 19.93 20.69 -1.36
CA THR A 93 20.23 21.17 -2.71
C THR A 93 19.15 22.13 -3.21
N ALA A 94 17.87 21.82 -2.96
CA ALA A 94 16.76 22.70 -3.32
C ALA A 94 16.82 24.03 -2.57
N ARG A 95 17.16 24.00 -1.27
CA ARG A 95 17.30 25.20 -0.44
C ARG A 95 18.46 26.08 -0.92
N GLU A 96 19.63 25.49 -1.18
CA GLU A 96 20.80 26.20 -1.72
C GLU A 96 20.50 26.90 -3.06
N ARG A 97 19.59 26.32 -3.85
CA ARG A 97 19.17 26.84 -5.15
C ARG A 97 17.90 27.69 -5.10
N ASN A 98 17.33 27.91 -3.91
CA ASN A 98 16.03 28.58 -3.71
C ASN A 98 14.88 27.97 -4.56
N VAL A 99 14.91 26.65 -4.77
CA VAL A 99 13.86 25.91 -5.49
C VAL A 99 12.72 25.59 -4.54
N ARG A 100 11.50 26.04 -4.89
CA ARG A 100 10.28 25.89 -4.06
C ARG A 100 9.22 24.98 -4.67
N ARG A 101 9.50 24.43 -5.85
CA ARG A 101 8.59 23.60 -6.63
C ARG A 101 9.15 22.19 -6.72
N LEU A 102 8.32 21.21 -6.40
CA LEU A 102 8.70 19.80 -6.40
C LEU A 102 7.68 18.99 -7.21
N LEU A 103 8.17 18.22 -8.17
CA LEU A 103 7.40 17.24 -8.90
C LEU A 103 7.83 15.86 -8.39
N ILE A 104 6.90 15.09 -7.82
CA ILE A 104 7.12 13.71 -7.41
C ILE A 104 6.45 12.81 -8.44
N ASP A 105 7.26 12.10 -9.22
CA ASP A 105 6.80 11.15 -10.22
C ASP A 105 6.61 9.77 -9.59
N VAL A 106 5.35 9.33 -9.57
CA VAL A 106 4.90 8.05 -9.03
C VAL A 106 4.34 7.12 -10.10
N SER A 107 4.55 7.45 -11.37
CA SER A 107 4.04 6.69 -12.51
C SER A 107 4.65 5.29 -12.54
N GLY A 108 3.79 4.27 -12.68
CA GLY A 108 4.18 2.87 -12.62
C GLY A 108 4.62 2.37 -11.22
N ASN A 109 4.45 3.18 -10.17
CA ASN A 109 4.80 2.77 -8.81
C ASN A 109 3.74 1.85 -8.22
N ALA A 110 3.96 0.53 -8.36
CA ALA A 110 3.09 -0.51 -7.83
C ALA A 110 3.03 -0.59 -6.27
N GLY A 111 3.67 0.33 -5.55
CA GLY A 111 3.72 0.36 -4.10
C GLY A 111 5.02 -0.21 -3.52
N GLY A 112 4.93 -0.84 -2.35
CA GLY A 112 6.09 -1.33 -1.61
C GLY A 112 5.85 -1.33 -0.10
N PHE A 113 6.86 -1.02 0.70
CA PHE A 113 6.72 -0.97 2.15
C PHE A 113 5.93 0.25 2.60
N VAL A 114 4.95 0.03 3.47
CA VAL A 114 4.05 1.07 3.98
C VAL A 114 4.79 2.01 4.94
N ASP A 115 5.83 1.54 5.61
CA ASP A 115 6.65 2.36 6.50
C ASP A 115 7.42 3.47 5.77
N LEU A 116 7.97 3.19 4.58
CA LEU A 116 8.59 4.16 3.70
C LEU A 116 7.59 5.20 3.19
N ALA A 117 6.35 4.78 2.93
CA ALA A 117 5.27 5.68 2.55
C ALA A 117 5.00 6.71 3.66
N TYR A 118 4.80 6.27 4.91
CA TYR A 118 4.63 7.20 6.03
C TYR A 118 5.88 8.03 6.35
N LEU A 119 7.07 7.48 6.14
CA LEU A 119 8.32 8.23 6.29
C LEU A 119 8.41 9.37 5.27
N LEU A 120 7.92 9.17 4.05
CA LEU A 120 7.83 10.21 3.02
C LEU A 120 6.78 11.28 3.39
N VAL A 121 5.60 10.90 3.90
CA VAL A 121 4.62 11.88 4.41
C VAL A 121 5.24 12.70 5.55
N ARG A 122 5.94 12.05 6.49
CA ARG A 122 6.64 12.74 7.58
C ARG A 122 7.74 13.67 7.07
N ALA A 123 8.45 13.27 6.03
CA ALA A 123 9.49 14.08 5.40
C ALA A 123 8.91 15.37 4.78
N LEU A 124 7.69 15.31 4.24
CA LEU A 124 6.90 16.45 3.78
C LEU A 124 6.25 17.25 4.92
N TYR A 125 5.93 16.61 6.05
CA TYR A 125 5.25 17.23 7.18
C TYR A 125 5.92 16.89 8.52
N PRO A 126 7.17 17.36 8.77
CA PRO A 126 7.97 16.93 9.91
C PRO A 126 7.41 17.36 11.28
N HIS A 127 6.46 18.30 11.29
CA HIS A 127 5.82 18.84 12.50
C HIS A 127 4.58 18.06 12.93
N LEU A 128 4.01 17.22 12.06
CA LEU A 128 2.80 16.48 12.39
C LEU A 128 3.08 15.37 13.40
N GLN A 129 2.20 15.27 14.38
CA GLN A 129 2.22 14.25 15.41
C GLN A 129 1.70 12.91 14.87
N PHE A 130 1.99 11.84 15.61
CA PHE A 130 1.68 10.46 15.23
C PHE A 130 0.20 10.26 14.89
N ASP A 131 -0.69 10.82 15.70
CA ASP A 131 -2.14 10.76 15.52
C ASP A 131 -2.68 11.56 14.33
N GLN A 132 -1.96 12.60 13.92
CA GLN A 132 -2.34 13.43 12.77
C GLN A 132 -1.97 12.78 11.43
N LEU A 133 -0.92 11.96 11.40
CA LEU A 133 -0.39 11.35 10.18
C LEU A 133 -0.82 9.89 9.98
N CYS A 134 -0.85 9.10 11.06
CA CYS A 134 -1.04 7.66 10.95
C CYS A 134 -2.51 7.27 10.78
N ASN A 135 -2.85 6.81 9.58
CA ASN A 135 -4.20 6.34 9.25
C ASN A 135 -4.65 5.22 10.18
N MET A 136 -5.95 5.22 10.47
CA MET A 136 -6.60 4.15 11.23
C MET A 136 -7.06 3.05 10.28
N TYR A 137 -7.18 1.84 10.82
CA TYR A 137 -7.63 0.67 10.10
C TYR A 137 -8.69 -0.04 10.94
N ASP A 138 -9.61 -0.72 10.26
CA ASP A 138 -10.43 -1.77 10.86
C ASP A 138 -10.47 -3.00 9.96
N ARG A 139 -10.97 -4.09 10.52
CA ARG A 139 -11.24 -5.32 9.77
C ARG A 139 -12.63 -5.86 10.06
N PRO A 140 -13.32 -6.41 9.06
CA PRO A 140 -14.54 -7.15 9.30
C PRO A 140 -14.26 -8.42 10.10
N VAL A 141 -15.10 -8.64 11.12
CA VAL A 141 -15.03 -9.81 11.98
C VAL A 141 -16.16 -10.74 11.60
N GLY A 142 -15.80 -11.79 10.86
CA GLY A 142 -16.75 -12.79 10.36
C GLY A 142 -17.12 -13.83 11.41
N SER A 143 -18.15 -14.62 11.10
CA SER A 143 -18.57 -15.78 11.90
C SER A 143 -17.45 -16.80 12.16
N LEU A 144 -16.48 -16.89 11.25
CA LEU A 144 -15.35 -17.78 11.40
C LEU A 144 -14.45 -17.38 12.57
N TYR A 145 -14.16 -16.08 12.73
CA TYR A 145 -13.41 -15.61 13.89
C TYR A 145 -14.15 -15.86 15.20
N GLU A 146 -15.46 -15.59 15.24
CA GLU A 146 -16.29 -15.87 16.42
C GLU A 146 -16.30 -17.36 16.76
N ALA A 147 -16.35 -18.24 15.77
CA ALA A 147 -16.24 -19.68 15.98
C ALA A 147 -14.86 -20.08 16.54
N TRP A 148 -13.78 -19.44 16.08
CA TRP A 148 -12.43 -19.69 16.60
C TRP A 148 -12.28 -19.28 18.06
N LYS A 149 -12.86 -18.14 18.46
CA LYS A 149 -12.87 -17.70 19.88
C LYS A 149 -13.52 -18.71 20.84
N MET A 150 -14.40 -19.57 20.34
CA MET A 150 -15.05 -20.61 21.14
C MET A 150 -14.12 -21.81 21.40
N VAL A 151 -12.99 -21.92 20.71
CA VAL A 151 -11.98 -22.94 20.95
C VAL A 151 -11.14 -22.55 22.16
N ASN A 152 -11.31 -23.26 23.26
CA ASN A 152 -10.53 -23.03 24.47
C ASN A 152 -9.22 -23.81 24.41
N THR A 153 -8.11 -23.12 24.10
CA THR A 153 -6.77 -23.71 24.00
C THR A 153 -6.04 -23.79 25.35
N THR A 154 -6.54 -23.15 26.41
CA THR A 154 -5.87 -23.12 27.73
C THR A 154 -5.64 -24.52 28.33
N PRO A 155 -6.57 -25.49 28.23
CA PRO A 155 -6.31 -26.85 28.71
C PRO A 155 -5.15 -27.53 28.00
N LEU A 156 -4.98 -27.29 26.69
CA LEU A 156 -3.86 -27.83 25.93
C LEU A 156 -2.54 -27.20 26.41
N ALA A 157 -2.46 -25.87 26.50
CA ALA A 157 -1.26 -25.19 27.01
C ALA A 157 -0.86 -25.70 28.41
N ARG A 158 -1.82 -25.84 29.34
CA ARG A 158 -1.55 -26.41 30.68
C ARG A 158 -1.07 -27.86 30.64
N PHE A 159 -1.61 -28.66 29.72
CA PHE A 159 -1.19 -30.03 29.53
C PHE A 159 0.24 -30.10 29.00
N MET A 160 0.62 -29.19 28.09
CA MET A 160 1.96 -29.08 27.54
C MET A 160 2.99 -28.64 28.58
N ASP A 161 2.60 -27.78 29.52
CA ASP A 161 3.43 -27.36 30.65
C ASP A 161 3.57 -28.44 31.75
N ASP A 162 2.79 -29.52 31.69
CA ASP A 162 2.77 -30.59 32.69
C ASP A 162 3.38 -31.90 32.14
N ALA A 163 4.70 -32.00 32.25
CA ALA A 163 5.45 -33.19 31.82
C ALA A 163 4.94 -34.49 32.46
N ALA A 164 4.42 -34.43 33.69
CA ALA A 164 3.89 -35.61 34.38
C ALA A 164 2.53 -36.03 33.80
N ALA A 165 1.68 -35.08 33.41
CA ALA A 165 0.42 -35.36 32.71
C ALA A 165 0.67 -35.99 31.33
N ILE A 166 1.69 -35.51 30.61
CA ILE A 166 2.12 -36.09 29.32
C ILE A 166 2.55 -37.55 29.52
N ASP A 167 3.47 -37.82 30.47
CA ASP A 167 3.94 -39.18 30.77
C ASP A 167 2.79 -40.09 31.23
N GLN A 168 1.89 -39.56 32.04
CA GLN A 168 0.71 -40.30 32.49
C GLN A 168 -0.20 -40.66 31.31
N ARG A 169 -0.44 -39.73 30.37
CA ARG A 169 -1.26 -39.99 29.18
C ARG A 169 -0.64 -41.06 28.30
N LEU A 170 0.67 -40.99 28.05
CA LEU A 170 1.43 -41.98 27.29
C LEU A 170 1.26 -43.39 27.85
N ARG A 171 1.38 -43.53 29.18
CA ARG A 171 1.21 -44.83 29.87
C ARG A 171 -0.22 -45.34 29.88
N GLN A 172 -1.20 -44.45 29.77
CA GLN A 172 -2.62 -44.79 29.81
C GLN A 172 -3.22 -45.09 28.43
N MET A 173 -2.53 -44.77 27.34
CA MET A 173 -3.02 -45.03 25.99
C MET A 173 -3.16 -46.52 25.72
N THR A 174 -4.38 -46.94 25.40
CA THR A 174 -4.67 -48.31 24.98
C THR A 174 -4.11 -48.59 23.57
N PRO A 175 -3.87 -49.87 23.20
CA PRO A 175 -3.46 -50.22 21.83
C PRO A 175 -4.45 -49.73 20.76
N HIS A 176 -5.74 -49.66 21.09
CA HIS A 176 -6.76 -49.12 20.20
C HIS A 176 -6.58 -47.62 19.98
N GLU A 177 -6.33 -46.84 21.04
CA GLU A 177 -6.05 -45.41 20.95
C GLU A 177 -4.74 -45.14 20.20
N GLN A 178 -3.70 -45.95 20.41
CA GLN A 178 -2.44 -45.87 19.68
C GLN A 178 -2.63 -46.07 18.17
N SER A 179 -3.38 -47.11 17.78
CA SER A 179 -3.68 -47.39 16.37
C SER A 179 -4.54 -46.29 15.73
N ALA A 180 -5.51 -45.76 16.47
CA ALA A 180 -6.30 -44.61 16.03
C ALA A 180 -5.40 -43.38 15.83
N MET A 181 -4.56 -43.05 16.82
CA MET A 181 -3.62 -41.93 16.77
C MET A 181 -2.72 -42.02 15.54
N LYS A 182 -2.10 -43.17 15.32
CA LYS A 182 -1.25 -43.44 14.15
C LYS A 182 -1.98 -43.11 12.84
N THR A 183 -3.21 -43.62 12.69
CA THR A 183 -4.01 -43.41 11.49
C THR A 183 -4.30 -41.92 11.26
N VAL A 184 -4.54 -41.16 12.32
CA VAL A 184 -4.82 -39.73 12.21
C VAL A 184 -3.54 -38.94 11.91
N LEU A 185 -2.42 -39.25 12.58
CA LEU A 185 -1.10 -38.65 12.31
C LEU A 185 -0.71 -38.85 10.83
N GLN A 186 -0.77 -40.08 10.30
CA GLN A 186 -0.46 -40.35 8.89
C GLN A 186 -1.29 -39.51 7.91
N LYS A 187 -2.60 -39.41 8.14
CA LYS A 187 -3.50 -38.65 7.27
C LYS A 187 -3.21 -37.15 7.31
N ILE A 188 -2.91 -36.61 8.48
CA ILE A 188 -2.68 -35.18 8.66
C ILE A 188 -1.27 -34.79 8.24
N THR A 189 -0.23 -35.56 8.53
CA THR A 189 1.12 -35.33 8.00
C THR A 189 1.07 -35.22 6.49
N LYS A 190 0.38 -36.17 5.82
CA LYS A 190 0.17 -36.11 4.37
C LYS A 190 -0.55 -34.83 3.93
N ALA A 191 -1.65 -34.46 4.58
CA ALA A 191 -2.42 -33.26 4.24
C ALA A 191 -1.61 -31.97 4.46
N CYS A 192 -0.89 -31.86 5.58
CA CYS A 192 -0.04 -30.72 5.90
C CYS A 192 1.15 -30.59 4.96
N MET A 193 1.74 -31.71 4.50
CA MET A 193 2.76 -31.69 3.45
C MET A 193 2.18 -31.20 2.11
N GLU A 194 0.99 -31.66 1.72
CA GLU A 194 0.31 -31.21 0.49
C GLU A 194 -0.06 -29.71 0.55
N MET A 195 -0.25 -29.17 1.76
CA MET A 195 -0.55 -27.75 2.01
C MET A 195 0.68 -26.88 2.26
N ASP A 196 1.89 -27.46 2.29
CA ASP A 196 3.16 -26.77 2.62
C ASP A 196 3.13 -26.10 4.01
N VAL A 197 2.63 -26.83 5.01
CA VAL A 197 2.36 -26.34 6.38
C VAL A 197 3.43 -26.77 7.36
N LEU A 198 3.94 -27.99 7.21
CA LEU A 198 4.99 -28.56 8.05
C LEU A 198 6.28 -28.58 7.23
N ASP A 199 7.39 -28.22 7.86
CA ASP A 199 8.68 -28.40 7.22
C ASP A 199 9.11 -29.88 7.24
N MET A 200 10.21 -30.20 6.55
CA MET A 200 10.65 -31.59 6.45
C MET A 200 11.10 -32.16 7.80
N ASP A 201 11.63 -31.32 8.70
CA ASP A 201 12.11 -31.77 10.01
C ASP A 201 10.93 -32.13 10.91
N ASP A 202 9.87 -31.32 10.90
CA ASP A 202 8.58 -31.60 11.55
C ASP A 202 7.96 -32.91 11.04
N VAL A 203 7.98 -33.11 9.71
CA VAL A 203 7.47 -34.34 9.07
C VAL A 203 8.26 -35.56 9.54
N LEU A 204 9.58 -35.48 9.59
CA LEU A 204 10.43 -36.58 10.05
C LEU A 204 10.20 -36.89 11.53
N GLN A 205 10.02 -35.87 12.36
CA GLN A 205 9.68 -36.04 13.78
C GLN A 205 8.34 -36.77 13.96
N ILE A 206 7.30 -36.37 13.22
CA ILE A 206 5.99 -37.03 13.26
C ILE A 206 6.08 -38.46 12.69
N GLN A 207 6.89 -38.68 11.65
CA GLN A 207 7.09 -40.01 11.08
C GLN A 207 7.77 -40.97 12.07
N SER A 208 8.74 -40.49 12.85
CA SER A 208 9.36 -41.28 13.93
C SER A 208 8.33 -41.78 14.95
N ALA A 209 7.40 -40.92 15.34
CA ALA A 209 6.29 -41.31 16.21
C ALA A 209 5.34 -42.32 15.55
N ILE A 210 5.03 -42.15 14.26
CA ILE A 210 4.21 -43.10 13.50
C ILE A 210 4.87 -44.49 13.48
N ASP A 211 6.18 -44.54 13.25
CA ASP A 211 6.94 -45.80 13.17
C ASP A 211 7.03 -46.49 14.54
N SER A 212 7.20 -45.71 15.62
CA SER A 212 7.17 -46.23 16.99
C SER A 212 5.79 -46.80 17.38
N LEU A 213 4.70 -46.14 16.96
CA LEU A 213 3.35 -46.68 17.17
C LEU A 213 3.11 -47.97 16.38
N ASP A 214 3.89 -48.23 15.32
CA ASP A 214 3.78 -49.42 14.48
C ASP A 214 4.45 -50.66 15.06
N THR A 215 5.56 -50.47 15.77
CA THR A 215 6.29 -51.57 16.42
C THR A 215 5.64 -52.02 17.72
N GLY A 216 4.79 -51.16 18.31
CA GLY A 216 4.24 -51.35 19.66
C GLY A 216 5.22 -51.00 20.78
N ASP A 217 6.47 -50.67 20.42
CA ASP A 217 7.47 -50.11 21.32
C ASP A 217 7.34 -48.59 21.28
N VAL A 218 6.45 -48.09 22.15
CA VAL A 218 6.13 -46.67 22.27
C VAL A 218 7.35 -45.91 22.78
N ASP A 219 8.00 -45.18 21.88
CA ASP A 219 9.11 -44.27 22.15
C ASP A 219 8.52 -42.97 22.68
N GLU A 220 8.61 -42.82 24.01
CA GLU A 220 8.11 -41.65 24.73
C GLU A 220 8.75 -40.35 24.20
N GLU A 221 10.00 -40.40 23.73
CA GLU A 221 10.71 -39.23 23.20
C GLU A 221 10.14 -38.79 21.84
N SER A 222 9.98 -39.72 20.88
CA SER A 222 9.36 -39.41 19.58
C SER A 222 7.94 -38.87 19.71
N LEU A 223 7.13 -39.44 20.62
CA LEU A 223 5.76 -38.98 20.85
C LEU A 223 5.69 -37.62 21.53
N ARG A 224 6.57 -37.36 22.50
CA ARG A 224 6.71 -36.04 23.13
C ARG A 224 7.14 -34.99 22.10
N GLY A 225 8.17 -35.27 21.30
CA GLY A 225 8.62 -34.38 20.23
C GLY A 225 7.54 -34.13 19.18
N THR A 226 6.72 -35.14 18.84
CA THR A 226 5.56 -34.95 17.96
C THR A 226 4.52 -34.02 18.57
N LEU A 227 4.20 -34.19 19.86
CA LEU A 227 3.26 -33.32 20.54
C LEU A 227 3.79 -31.87 20.63
N GLU A 228 5.09 -31.70 20.87
CA GLU A 228 5.76 -30.40 20.85
C GLU A 228 5.67 -29.77 19.46
N VAL A 229 5.95 -30.50 18.38
CA VAL A 229 5.78 -30.02 16.99
C VAL A 229 4.34 -29.63 16.69
N LEU A 230 3.37 -30.48 17.04
CA LEU A 230 1.94 -30.21 16.80
C LEU A 230 1.46 -28.98 17.58
N THR A 231 1.92 -28.82 18.82
CA THR A 231 1.55 -27.68 19.68
C THR A 231 2.25 -26.42 19.21
N ALA A 232 3.57 -26.45 19.00
CA ALA A 232 4.34 -25.33 18.50
C ALA A 232 3.80 -24.88 17.14
N SER A 233 3.39 -25.80 16.28
CA SER A 233 2.71 -25.48 15.02
C SER A 233 1.32 -24.88 15.27
N ALA A 234 0.51 -25.45 16.14
CA ALA A 234 -0.81 -24.89 16.47
C ALA A 234 -0.73 -23.49 17.12
N GLU A 235 0.28 -23.25 17.96
CA GLU A 235 0.56 -21.99 18.63
C GLU A 235 1.24 -20.96 17.72
N SER A 236 2.11 -21.40 16.80
CA SER A 236 2.78 -20.52 15.83
C SER A 236 1.78 -19.89 14.85
N PHE A 237 0.66 -20.56 14.58
CA PHE A 237 -0.47 -19.96 13.87
C PHE A 237 -1.25 -18.92 14.69
N GLY A 238 -1.08 -18.90 16.01
CA GLY A 238 -1.74 -17.96 16.92
C GLY A 238 -3.26 -17.91 16.74
N ASN A 239 -3.84 -16.72 16.92
CA ASN A 239 -5.13 -16.44 16.32
C ASN A 239 -4.89 -16.35 14.80
N PRO A 240 -5.40 -17.28 13.96
CA PRO A 240 -5.08 -17.26 12.53
C PRO A 240 -5.64 -16.02 11.82
N PHE A 241 -6.52 -15.26 12.50
CA PHE A 241 -6.99 -13.96 12.06
C PHE A 241 -6.04 -12.81 12.41
N SER A 242 -5.15 -12.97 13.41
CA SER A 242 -4.14 -11.98 13.79
C SER A 242 -2.90 -11.97 12.91
N LEU A 243 -2.80 -12.88 11.92
CA LEU A 243 -1.75 -12.82 10.90
C LEU A 243 -1.76 -11.43 10.24
N TYR A 244 -0.60 -10.78 10.24
CA TYR A 244 -0.38 -9.41 9.75
C TYR A 244 -1.10 -8.31 10.56
N LEU A 245 -1.27 -8.52 11.87
CA LEU A 245 -1.81 -7.52 12.81
C LEU A 245 -0.92 -7.36 14.04
N SER A 246 0.33 -6.93 13.84
CA SER A 246 0.98 -6.11 14.86
C SER A 246 0.37 -4.70 14.75
N GLY A 247 -0.70 -4.50 15.51
CA GLY A 247 -1.38 -3.22 15.63
C GLY A 247 -0.90 -2.45 16.84
N TYR A 248 -1.06 -1.14 16.77
CA TYR A 248 -0.95 -0.24 17.91
C TYR A 248 -2.31 0.43 18.12
N SER A 249 -2.68 0.60 19.39
CA SER A 249 -3.84 1.42 19.73
C SER A 249 -3.54 2.90 19.47
N GLU A 250 -4.54 3.77 19.63
CA GLU A 250 -4.40 5.21 19.41
C GLU A 250 -3.24 5.85 20.19
N ASN A 251 -2.91 5.32 21.36
CA ASN A 251 -1.83 5.80 22.23
C ASN A 251 -0.44 5.21 21.89
N GLY A 252 -0.32 4.40 20.84
CA GLY A 252 0.95 3.81 20.44
C GLY A 252 1.41 2.62 21.30
N THR A 253 0.51 1.99 22.06
CA THR A 253 0.79 0.70 22.74
C THR A 253 0.39 -0.47 21.85
N SER A 254 1.17 -1.57 21.91
CA SER A 254 0.84 -2.81 21.21
C SER A 254 -0.59 -3.24 21.55
N PHE A 255 -1.36 -3.54 20.51
CA PHE A 255 -2.79 -3.75 20.60
C PHE A 255 -3.18 -4.96 19.76
N ASP A 256 -3.95 -5.86 20.38
CA ASP A 256 -4.61 -6.93 19.67
C ASP A 256 -6.00 -6.43 19.21
N PRO A 257 -6.18 -6.11 17.91
CA PRO A 257 -7.41 -5.52 17.40
C PRO A 257 -8.64 -6.42 17.53
N PHE A 258 -8.42 -7.71 17.81
CA PHE A 258 -9.47 -8.69 17.94
C PHE A 258 -9.98 -8.85 19.38
N LYS A 259 -9.31 -8.23 20.37
CA LYS A 259 -9.79 -8.16 21.76
C LYS A 259 -10.91 -7.15 21.97
N SER A 260 -10.96 -6.11 21.16
CA SER A 260 -12.00 -5.08 21.23
C SER A 260 -12.73 -4.99 19.91
N LEU A 261 -14.06 -5.10 19.97
CA LEU A 261 -14.92 -5.16 18.80
C LEU A 261 -15.95 -4.05 18.86
N ARG A 262 -16.27 -3.49 17.70
CA ARG A 262 -17.33 -2.51 17.52
C ARG A 262 -18.36 -3.00 16.51
N SER A 263 -19.59 -2.52 16.67
CA SER A 263 -20.65 -2.71 15.68
C SER A 263 -20.75 -1.45 14.81
N ALA A 264 -20.84 -1.61 13.50
CA ALA A 264 -21.06 -0.51 12.57
C ALA A 264 -22.11 -0.88 11.50
N ALA A 265 -22.71 0.14 10.89
CA ALA A 265 -23.50 -0.05 9.67
C ALA A 265 -22.55 -0.09 8.47
N ARG A 266 -22.54 -1.19 7.70
CA ARG A 266 -21.65 -1.37 6.54
C ARG A 266 -22.29 -2.25 5.47
N GLY A 267 -22.11 -1.87 4.19
CA GLY A 267 -22.60 -2.66 3.05
C GLY A 267 -24.11 -2.95 3.10
N GLY A 268 -24.91 -1.99 3.57
CA GLY A 268 -26.36 -2.14 3.76
C GLY A 268 -26.78 -2.97 4.99
N LYS A 269 -25.84 -3.50 5.77
CA LYS A 269 -26.12 -4.19 7.04
C LYS A 269 -25.97 -3.22 8.21
N SER A 270 -26.93 -3.20 9.12
CA SER A 270 -26.95 -2.25 10.25
C SER A 270 -26.02 -2.63 11.41
N ARG A 271 -25.58 -3.90 11.48
CA ARG A 271 -24.74 -4.44 12.55
C ARG A 271 -23.71 -5.40 12.00
N VAL A 272 -22.63 -4.86 11.45
CA VAL A 272 -21.43 -5.60 11.11
C VAL A 272 -20.46 -5.49 12.27
N MET A 273 -19.95 -6.63 12.74
CA MET A 273 -18.90 -6.65 13.76
C MET A 273 -17.56 -6.37 13.08
N LEU A 274 -16.83 -5.41 13.63
CA LEU A 274 -15.52 -4.99 13.18
C LEU A 274 -14.56 -5.03 14.37
N THR A 275 -13.26 -5.10 14.09
CA THR A 275 -12.27 -4.73 15.09
C THR A 275 -12.47 -3.27 15.49
N ASP A 276 -12.05 -2.92 16.69
CA ASP A 276 -11.80 -1.51 16.99
C ASP A 276 -10.75 -0.93 16.04
N PHE A 277 -10.73 0.40 15.94
CA PHE A 277 -9.72 1.08 15.16
C PHE A 277 -8.33 0.79 15.71
N PHE A 278 -7.41 0.48 14.80
CA PHE A 278 -6.00 0.28 15.12
C PHE A 278 -5.12 1.01 14.11
N ARG A 279 -3.86 1.25 14.49
CA ARG A 279 -2.82 1.73 13.59
C ARG A 279 -1.86 0.59 13.30
N ILE A 280 -1.42 0.49 12.06
CA ILE A 280 -0.42 -0.51 11.68
C ILE A 280 0.98 -0.11 12.18
N GLU A 281 1.79 -1.09 12.56
CA GLU A 281 3.18 -0.92 12.99
C GLU A 281 4.02 -0.07 12.03
N ASP A 282 3.76 -0.19 10.73
CA ASP A 282 4.49 0.53 9.69
C ASP A 282 4.51 2.05 9.90
N CYS A 283 3.44 2.64 10.42
CA CYS A 283 3.43 4.08 10.70
C CYS A 283 4.24 4.42 11.96
N VAL A 284 4.26 3.54 12.96
CA VAL A 284 5.05 3.72 14.20
C VAL A 284 6.53 3.81 13.87
N ILE A 285 7.00 3.04 12.88
CA ILE A 285 8.38 3.08 12.41
C ILE A 285 8.78 4.50 12.04
N ALA A 286 7.96 5.24 11.29
CA ALA A 286 8.24 6.63 10.90
C ALA A 286 8.40 7.59 12.10
N TYR A 287 7.88 7.21 13.28
CA TYR A 287 7.94 7.97 14.54
C TYR A 287 8.92 7.39 15.56
N THR A 288 9.70 6.37 15.22
CA THR A 288 10.80 5.93 16.08
C THR A 288 11.82 7.05 16.24
N GLN A 289 12.44 7.13 17.43
CA GLN A 289 13.40 8.20 17.78
C GLN A 289 14.49 8.37 16.71
N GLN A 290 14.94 7.25 16.11
CA GLN A 290 15.90 7.24 15.02
C GLN A 290 15.49 8.15 13.84
N TYR A 291 14.27 8.01 13.31
CA TYR A 291 13.82 8.80 12.15
C TYR A 291 13.30 10.19 12.55
N VAL A 292 12.78 10.34 13.77
CA VAL A 292 12.47 11.64 14.36
C VAL A 292 13.74 12.51 14.40
N ASP A 293 14.83 11.99 14.97
CA ASP A 293 16.11 12.69 15.04
C ASP A 293 16.74 12.86 13.66
N ALA A 294 16.61 11.86 12.79
CA ALA A 294 17.13 11.97 11.44
C ALA A 294 16.44 13.08 10.64
N LEU A 295 15.13 13.33 10.80
CA LEU A 295 14.43 14.41 10.10
C LEU A 295 14.39 15.73 10.88
N LYS A 296 14.89 15.76 12.11
CA LYS A 296 14.91 16.96 12.95
C LYS A 296 15.70 18.09 12.28
N GLY A 297 15.09 19.27 12.18
CA GLY A 297 15.69 20.45 11.55
C GLY A 297 15.74 20.42 10.01
N VAL A 298 15.21 19.37 9.37
CA VAL A 298 15.09 19.29 7.91
C VAL A 298 13.81 20.03 7.48
N GLU A 299 13.88 21.35 7.38
CA GLU A 299 12.80 22.17 6.83
C GLU A 299 12.89 22.24 5.30
N HIS A 300 12.01 21.52 4.59
CA HIS A 300 12.04 21.58 3.13
C HIS A 300 11.54 22.95 2.60
N PRO A 301 12.07 23.44 1.45
CA PRO A 301 11.68 24.75 0.90
C PRO A 301 10.41 24.71 0.04
N PHE A 302 9.77 23.54 -0.09
CA PHE A 302 8.75 23.32 -1.11
C PHE A 302 7.40 23.89 -0.67
N THR A 303 6.80 24.71 -1.53
CA THR A 303 5.48 25.33 -1.30
C THR A 303 4.44 24.88 -2.30
N ASN A 304 4.86 24.34 -3.44
CA ASN A 304 4.00 23.80 -4.48
C ASN A 304 4.55 22.45 -4.94
N VAL A 305 3.78 21.38 -4.71
CA VAL A 305 4.14 20.01 -5.03
C VAL A 305 3.15 19.42 -6.02
N LEU A 306 3.66 18.73 -7.03
CA LEU A 306 2.87 17.97 -7.98
C LEU A 306 3.16 16.49 -7.81
N PHE A 307 2.13 15.67 -7.72
CA PHE A 307 2.24 14.22 -7.89
C PHE A 307 1.87 13.86 -9.33
N VAL A 308 2.82 13.32 -10.08
CA VAL A 308 2.57 12.84 -11.45
C VAL A 308 2.32 11.34 -11.44
N SER A 309 1.21 10.90 -12.02
CA SER A 309 0.80 9.50 -12.01
C SER A 309 0.14 9.07 -13.33
N ASP A 310 0.32 7.81 -13.70
CA ASP A 310 -0.40 7.10 -14.75
C ASP A 310 -1.66 6.38 -14.23
N GLY A 311 -2.01 6.61 -12.95
CA GLY A 311 -3.08 5.90 -12.26
C GLY A 311 -2.66 4.56 -11.66
N LEU A 312 -1.44 4.07 -11.91
CA LEU A 312 -0.94 2.78 -11.39
C LEU A 312 -0.21 2.90 -10.04
N CYS A 313 -0.42 4.00 -9.32
CA CYS A 313 0.08 4.18 -7.96
C CYS A 313 -0.60 3.17 -7.01
N GLY A 314 0.17 2.14 -6.63
CA GLY A 314 -0.22 1.00 -5.79
C GLY A 314 -0.36 1.32 -4.30
N SER A 315 -0.69 0.32 -3.47
CA SER A 315 -1.09 0.50 -2.06
C SER A 315 -0.23 1.51 -1.28
N SER A 316 1.06 1.26 -1.10
CA SER A 316 1.93 2.17 -0.33
C SER A 316 2.16 3.51 -1.02
N CYS A 317 2.09 3.53 -2.36
CA CYS A 317 2.17 4.77 -3.14
C CYS A 317 0.96 5.67 -2.89
N ASP A 318 -0.24 5.07 -2.90
CA ASP A 318 -1.49 5.72 -2.54
C ASP A 318 -1.42 6.24 -1.11
N THR A 319 -1.00 5.39 -0.16
CA THR A 319 -0.89 5.77 1.25
C THR A 319 -0.10 7.05 1.43
N PHE A 320 1.09 7.23 0.82
CA PHE A 320 1.81 8.49 1.01
C PHE A 320 1.22 9.64 0.21
N SER A 321 0.93 9.43 -1.08
CA SER A 321 0.58 10.54 -1.97
C SER A 321 -0.77 11.12 -1.57
N ARG A 322 -1.74 10.25 -1.25
CA ARG A 322 -3.09 10.63 -0.83
C ARG A 322 -3.11 11.24 0.55
N THR A 323 -2.39 10.66 1.51
CA THR A 323 -2.33 11.25 2.87
C THR A 323 -1.72 12.65 2.80
N ALA A 324 -0.61 12.82 2.06
CA ALA A 324 0.00 14.14 1.86
C ALA A 324 -0.96 15.11 1.15
N TYR A 325 -1.61 14.67 0.06
CA TYR A 325 -2.60 15.46 -0.67
C TYR A 325 -3.73 15.95 0.23
N LEU A 326 -4.33 15.04 1.02
CA LEU A 326 -5.44 15.36 1.90
C LEU A 326 -5.04 16.32 3.02
N ILE A 327 -3.84 16.18 3.60
CA ILE A 327 -3.30 17.15 4.57
C ILE A 327 -3.19 18.53 3.92
N SER A 328 -2.67 18.61 2.70
CA SER A 328 -2.59 19.86 1.95
C SER A 328 -3.99 20.48 1.74
N LYS A 329 -4.98 19.70 1.30
CA LYS A 329 -6.35 20.18 1.08
C LYS A 329 -7.05 20.61 2.37
N GLN A 330 -6.78 19.93 3.48
CA GLN A 330 -7.29 20.36 4.80
C GLN A 330 -6.70 21.73 5.20
N ASN A 331 -5.40 21.93 5.00
CA ASN A 331 -4.74 23.20 5.31
C ASN A 331 -5.24 24.34 4.40
N GLU A 332 -5.42 24.06 3.10
CA GLU A 332 -6.03 25.00 2.14
C GLU A 332 -7.44 25.42 2.61
N HIS A 333 -8.27 24.46 3.03
CA HIS A 333 -9.61 24.75 3.54
C HIS A 333 -9.58 25.64 4.79
N ARG A 334 -8.63 25.42 5.70
CA ARG A 334 -8.42 26.23 6.90
C ARG A 334 -7.78 27.59 6.64
N GLN A 335 -7.44 27.89 5.38
CA GLN A 335 -6.69 29.09 4.98
C GLN A 335 -5.33 29.20 5.68
N GLU A 336 -4.77 28.07 6.10
CA GLU A 336 -3.46 28.01 6.71
C GLU A 336 -2.42 28.13 5.60
N LYS A 337 -1.47 29.07 5.78
CA LYS A 337 -0.36 29.21 4.84
C LYS A 337 0.47 27.93 4.89
N GLY A 338 0.45 27.15 3.81
CA GLY A 338 1.10 25.86 3.77
C GLY A 338 1.53 25.45 2.37
N MET A 339 2.01 24.21 2.29
CA MET A 339 2.34 23.55 1.04
C MET A 339 1.06 23.19 0.29
N THR A 340 0.99 23.54 -0.98
CA THR A 340 -0.06 23.10 -1.92
C THR A 340 0.40 21.82 -2.61
N ILE A 341 -0.49 20.83 -2.69
CA ILE A 341 -0.25 19.56 -3.36
C ILE A 341 -1.38 19.34 -4.37
N ASN A 342 -1.01 18.98 -5.60
CA ASN A 342 -1.97 18.66 -6.65
C ASN A 342 -1.54 17.40 -7.42
N TYR A 343 -2.51 16.67 -7.95
CA TYR A 343 -2.28 15.54 -8.85
C TYR A 343 -2.27 15.98 -10.31
N VAL A 344 -1.32 15.45 -11.06
CA VAL A 344 -1.27 15.49 -12.51
C VAL A 344 -1.34 14.05 -13.00
N THR A 345 -2.40 13.72 -13.73
CA THR A 345 -2.55 12.39 -14.31
C THR A 345 -2.45 12.43 -15.81
N PHE A 346 -1.89 11.40 -16.42
CA PHE A 346 -1.77 11.29 -17.87
C PHE A 346 -2.34 9.99 -18.43
N GLY A 347 -2.57 9.97 -19.74
CA GLY A 347 -3.12 8.82 -20.45
C GLY A 347 -4.66 8.75 -20.40
N GLY A 348 -5.22 7.56 -20.22
CA GLY A 348 -6.66 7.32 -20.26
C GLY A 348 -7.25 7.31 -21.68
N LEU A 349 -8.58 7.34 -21.78
CA LEU A 349 -9.29 7.24 -23.07
C LEU A 349 -9.20 8.52 -23.93
N GLY A 350 -8.47 9.54 -23.48
CA GLY A 350 -8.63 10.90 -23.98
C GLY A 350 -9.91 11.55 -23.46
N GLY A 351 -10.16 12.80 -23.84
CA GLY A 351 -11.38 13.52 -23.47
C GLY A 351 -11.11 14.95 -23.00
N THR A 352 -12.14 15.60 -22.47
CA THR A 352 -11.98 16.92 -21.84
C THR A 352 -11.40 16.77 -20.43
N PHE A 353 -10.98 17.89 -19.83
CA PHE A 353 -10.59 17.89 -18.42
C PHE A 353 -11.73 17.42 -17.51
N GLU A 354 -12.98 17.75 -17.80
CA GLU A 354 -14.15 17.29 -17.04
C GLU A 354 -14.32 15.77 -17.11
N ASP A 355 -14.12 15.17 -18.28
CA ASP A 355 -14.14 13.72 -18.45
C ASP A 355 -13.04 13.07 -17.60
N ALA A 356 -11.81 13.59 -17.69
CA ALA A 356 -10.68 13.12 -16.89
C ALA A 356 -10.93 13.29 -15.39
N GLN A 357 -11.49 14.41 -14.94
CA GLN A 357 -11.81 14.65 -13.54
C GLN A 357 -12.86 13.67 -13.00
N SER A 358 -13.74 13.14 -13.85
CA SER A 358 -14.77 12.17 -13.44
C SER A 358 -14.33 10.70 -13.55
N THR A 359 -13.26 10.41 -14.30
CA THR A 359 -12.87 9.04 -14.66
C THR A 359 -11.46 8.66 -14.23
N LEU A 360 -10.55 9.61 -14.09
CA LEU A 360 -9.15 9.37 -13.74
C LEU A 360 -8.88 9.72 -12.28
N SER A 361 -8.20 8.78 -11.62
CA SER A 361 -7.60 8.99 -10.31
C SER A 361 -6.09 8.81 -10.41
N ALA A 362 -5.34 9.54 -9.59
CA ALA A 362 -3.89 9.38 -9.52
C ALA A 362 -3.46 8.04 -8.89
N THR A 363 -4.41 7.27 -8.36
CA THR A 363 -4.15 6.08 -7.55
C THR A 363 -5.14 4.98 -7.92
N SER A 364 -4.67 3.74 -8.05
CA SER A 364 -5.52 2.59 -8.41
C SER A 364 -5.95 1.77 -7.20
N PHE A 365 -5.24 1.92 -6.08
CA PHE A 365 -5.44 1.11 -4.88
C PHE A 365 -5.64 2.07 -3.71
N PRO A 366 -6.90 2.45 -3.40
CA PRO A 366 -7.24 3.48 -2.42
C PRO A 366 -6.89 3.18 -0.94
N GLY A 367 -5.83 2.44 -0.68
CA GLY A 367 -5.53 1.83 0.61
C GLY A 367 -6.24 0.51 0.80
N GLY A 368 -5.97 -0.09 1.97
CA GLY A 368 -6.44 -1.43 2.30
C GLY A 368 -5.63 -2.52 1.59
N ASN A 369 -5.57 -3.70 2.21
CA ASN A 369 -4.91 -4.85 1.61
C ASN A 369 -5.98 -5.72 0.95
N LEU A 370 -5.85 -5.96 -0.35
CA LEU A 370 -6.55 -7.07 -0.99
C LEU A 370 -5.80 -8.35 -0.68
N MET A 371 -6.49 -9.33 -0.11
CA MET A 371 -5.90 -10.63 0.14
C MET A 371 -5.84 -11.41 -1.18
N THR A 372 -4.69 -11.39 -1.85
CA THR A 372 -4.49 -12.07 -3.16
C THR A 372 -4.08 -13.53 -3.02
N ALA A 373 -3.53 -13.90 -1.87
CA ALA A 373 -3.12 -15.26 -1.53
C ALA A 373 -3.94 -15.81 -0.36
N ALA A 374 -5.27 -15.61 -0.39
CA ALA A 374 -6.16 -16.00 0.70
C ALA A 374 -5.98 -17.45 1.12
N MET A 375 -5.65 -18.35 0.19
CA MET A 375 -5.39 -19.75 0.52
C MET A 375 -4.14 -19.87 1.39
N ALA A 376 -2.98 -19.46 0.90
CA ALA A 376 -1.72 -19.58 1.63
C ALA A 376 -1.67 -18.72 2.90
N GLN A 377 -2.27 -17.53 2.90
CA GLN A 377 -2.11 -16.53 3.98
C GLN A 377 -3.23 -16.55 5.02
N VAL A 378 -4.41 -17.12 4.72
CA VAL A 378 -5.55 -17.12 5.64
C VAL A 378 -6.10 -18.52 5.84
N TYR A 379 -6.50 -19.20 4.76
CA TYR A 379 -7.16 -20.49 4.88
C TYR A 379 -6.21 -21.60 5.32
N ASN A 380 -5.02 -21.71 4.74
CA ASN A 380 -4.03 -22.70 5.13
C ASN A 380 -3.72 -22.58 6.63
N PRO A 381 -3.35 -21.40 7.17
CA PRO A 381 -3.20 -21.22 8.61
C PRO A 381 -4.41 -21.64 9.43
N ILE A 382 -5.64 -21.28 9.01
CA ILE A 382 -6.87 -21.67 9.71
C ILE A 382 -7.08 -23.18 9.72
N TYR A 383 -6.95 -23.83 8.55
CA TYR A 383 -7.13 -25.27 8.40
C TYR A 383 -6.05 -26.04 9.16
N SER A 384 -4.81 -25.57 9.08
CA SER A 384 -3.67 -26.15 9.78
C SER A 384 -3.82 -26.03 11.28
N ALA A 385 -4.09 -24.82 11.81
CA ALA A 385 -4.32 -24.62 13.23
C ALA A 385 -5.48 -25.47 13.75
N ALA A 386 -6.57 -25.59 12.99
CA ALA A 386 -7.69 -26.44 13.35
C ALA A 386 -7.35 -27.93 13.34
N ALA A 387 -6.63 -28.41 12.32
CA ALA A 387 -6.27 -29.82 12.17
C ALA A 387 -5.22 -30.25 13.22
N LEU A 388 -4.17 -29.46 13.40
CA LEU A 388 -3.10 -29.69 14.36
C LEU A 388 -3.60 -29.53 15.80
N GLY A 389 -4.42 -28.51 16.06
CA GLY A 389 -5.09 -28.36 17.35
C GLY A 389 -6.02 -29.54 17.67
N TYR A 390 -6.71 -30.09 16.65
CA TYR A 390 -7.61 -31.23 16.85
C TYR A 390 -6.82 -32.48 17.23
N LEU A 391 -5.67 -32.69 16.58
CA LEU A 391 -4.73 -33.74 16.92
C LEU A 391 -4.20 -33.62 18.34
N ALA A 392 -3.66 -32.45 18.67
CA ALA A 392 -3.10 -32.20 19.99
C ALA A 392 -4.15 -32.40 21.08
N ALA A 393 -5.39 -31.95 20.84
CA ALA A 393 -6.52 -32.18 21.75
C ALA A 393 -6.91 -33.66 21.86
N GLU A 394 -6.94 -34.41 20.75
CA GLU A 394 -7.22 -35.86 20.79
C GLU A 394 -6.11 -36.62 21.54
N TRP A 395 -4.86 -36.24 21.30
CA TRP A 395 -3.70 -36.82 21.95
C TRP A 395 -3.73 -36.61 23.46
N ALA A 396 -3.96 -35.37 23.87
CA ALA A 396 -4.08 -34.98 25.28
C ALA A 396 -5.37 -35.47 25.96
N GLY A 397 -6.29 -36.13 25.24
CA GLY A 397 -7.58 -36.58 25.79
C GLY A 397 -8.54 -35.43 26.11
N LEU A 398 -8.36 -34.26 25.48
CA LEU A 398 -9.12 -33.04 25.70
C LEU A 398 -10.42 -33.03 24.86
N GLY A 399 -11.34 -33.93 25.20
CA GLY A 399 -12.62 -34.12 24.51
C GLY A 399 -13.43 -32.82 24.24
N PRO A 400 -13.53 -31.87 25.19
CA PRO A 400 -14.20 -30.59 24.95
C PRO A 400 -13.54 -29.75 23.85
N MET A 401 -12.21 -29.57 23.89
CA MET A 401 -11.46 -28.81 22.89
C MET A 401 -11.54 -29.47 21.51
N LYS A 402 -11.43 -30.80 21.46
CA LYS A 402 -11.64 -31.58 20.24
C LYS A 402 -13.01 -31.32 19.59
N SER A 403 -14.06 -31.31 20.41
CA SER A 403 -15.43 -31.05 19.94
C SER A 403 -15.59 -29.61 19.44
N GLN A 404 -14.96 -28.64 20.11
CA GLN A 404 -14.93 -27.24 19.67
C GLN A 404 -14.23 -27.09 18.31
N LEU A 405 -13.08 -27.75 18.10
CA LEU A 405 -12.34 -27.72 16.84
C LEU A 405 -13.07 -28.42 15.70
N ALA A 406 -13.72 -29.56 15.99
CA ALA A 406 -14.59 -30.23 15.04
C ALA A 406 -15.78 -29.34 14.65
N HIS A 407 -16.37 -28.63 15.61
CA HIS A 407 -17.43 -27.66 15.34
C HIS A 407 -16.92 -26.47 14.54
N PHE A 408 -15.75 -25.91 14.88
CA PHE A 408 -15.11 -24.81 14.16
C PHE A 408 -14.95 -25.12 12.66
N ARG A 409 -14.53 -26.36 12.34
CA ARG A 409 -14.41 -26.82 10.94
C ARG A 409 -15.70 -26.66 10.13
N THR A 410 -16.87 -26.74 10.77
CA THR A 410 -18.16 -26.56 10.08
C THR A 410 -18.42 -25.12 9.62
N PHE A 411 -17.68 -24.15 10.16
CA PHE A 411 -17.74 -22.75 9.74
C PHE A 411 -16.76 -22.41 8.64
N VAL A 412 -15.71 -23.22 8.43
CA VAL A 412 -14.71 -22.96 7.39
C VAL A 412 -15.35 -23.26 6.03
N PRO A 413 -15.41 -22.29 5.09
CA PRO A 413 -15.99 -22.52 3.78
C PRO A 413 -15.27 -23.64 3.04
N GLN A 414 -16.04 -24.56 2.45
CA GLN A 414 -15.50 -25.57 1.54
C GLN A 414 -15.33 -24.94 0.16
N TYR A 415 -14.08 -24.84 -0.31
CA TYR A 415 -13.78 -24.35 -1.65
C TYR A 415 -13.60 -25.52 -2.63
N PRO A 416 -14.06 -25.39 -3.87
CA PRO A 416 -13.80 -26.38 -4.90
C PRO A 416 -12.28 -26.54 -5.10
N TYR A 417 -11.80 -27.78 -5.11
CA TYR A 417 -10.37 -28.10 -5.24
C TYR A 417 -9.75 -27.61 -6.56
N TYR A 418 -10.55 -27.31 -7.58
CA TYR A 418 -10.10 -26.80 -8.88
C TYR A 418 -9.95 -25.27 -8.92
N TRP A 419 -10.22 -24.56 -7.82
CA TRP A 419 -10.11 -23.11 -7.79
C TRP A 419 -8.67 -22.68 -7.46
N ASN A 420 -7.87 -22.46 -8.50
CA ASN A 420 -6.45 -22.11 -8.36
C ASN A 420 -6.19 -20.71 -7.79
N ASN A 421 -7.18 -19.79 -7.83
CA ASN A 421 -7.10 -18.44 -7.27
C ASN A 421 -8.41 -18.10 -6.55
N LEU A 422 -8.38 -17.86 -5.25
CA LEU A 422 -9.58 -17.49 -4.49
C LEU A 422 -10.07 -16.06 -4.84
N PRO A 423 -11.35 -15.75 -4.59
CA PRO A 423 -11.85 -14.39 -4.66
C PRO A 423 -11.01 -13.46 -3.78
N GLN A 424 -10.57 -12.35 -4.36
CA GLN A 424 -9.94 -11.28 -3.59
C GLN A 424 -10.99 -10.57 -2.75
N TYR A 425 -10.66 -10.27 -1.50
CA TYR A 425 -11.51 -9.49 -0.61
C TYR A 425 -10.65 -8.47 0.14
N PRO A 426 -11.24 -7.31 0.53
CA PRO A 426 -10.57 -6.35 1.39
C PRO A 426 -10.33 -7.00 2.76
N GLN A 427 -9.06 -7.16 3.14
CA GLN A 427 -8.65 -7.67 4.43
C GLN A 427 -8.83 -6.62 5.53
N SER A 428 -8.48 -5.38 5.21
CA SER A 428 -8.59 -4.22 6.08
C SER A 428 -9.00 -3.00 5.28
N GLU A 429 -9.75 -2.13 5.92
CA GLU A 429 -10.17 -0.85 5.39
C GLU A 429 -9.34 0.26 6.02
N MET A 430 -8.89 1.23 5.22
CA MET A 430 -8.05 2.35 5.68
C MET A 430 -8.85 3.63 5.86
N TYR A 431 -8.66 4.33 6.96
CA TYR A 431 -9.31 5.60 7.30
C TYR A 431 -8.29 6.73 7.37
N GLN A 432 -8.52 7.76 6.58
CA GLN A 432 -7.68 8.95 6.54
C GLN A 432 -8.03 9.86 7.70
N ASN A 433 -7.19 9.91 8.75
CA ASN A 433 -7.48 10.70 9.96
C ASN A 433 -7.75 12.18 9.65
N VAL A 434 -7.10 12.70 8.61
CA VAL A 434 -7.27 14.06 8.10
C VAL A 434 -8.71 14.37 7.64
N LEU A 435 -9.49 13.36 7.25
CA LEU A 435 -10.90 13.52 6.89
C LEU A 435 -11.83 13.54 8.12
N GLY A 436 -11.29 13.26 9.32
CA GLY A 436 -12.01 13.24 10.58
C GLY A 436 -12.44 11.83 11.03
N GLU A 437 -12.88 11.74 12.29
CA GLU A 437 -13.24 10.50 12.98
C GLU A 437 -14.42 9.75 12.32
N HIS A 438 -15.32 10.47 11.65
CA HIS A 438 -16.49 9.91 10.98
C HIS A 438 -16.31 9.73 9.48
N SER A 439 -15.07 9.76 9.00
CA SER A 439 -14.78 9.48 7.59
C SER A 439 -15.19 8.05 7.22
N LEU A 440 -15.73 7.90 6.02
CA LEU A 440 -15.81 6.60 5.36
C LEU A 440 -14.39 6.07 5.10
N PRO A 441 -14.24 4.75 4.89
CA PRO A 441 -12.98 4.20 4.44
C PRO A 441 -12.53 4.81 3.11
N SER A 442 -11.22 4.83 2.92
CA SER A 442 -10.53 5.43 1.77
C SER A 442 -10.95 4.83 0.45
N GLU A 443 -11.34 3.56 0.48
CA GLU A 443 -11.83 2.74 -0.62
C GLU A 443 -13.19 3.20 -1.15
N PHE A 444 -13.94 4.02 -0.39
CA PHE A 444 -15.23 4.57 -0.79
C PHE A 444 -15.13 5.96 -1.42
N TYR A 445 -13.95 6.56 -1.44
CA TYR A 445 -13.74 7.85 -2.06
C TYR A 445 -13.08 7.71 -3.43
N PHE A 446 -13.61 8.47 -4.37
CA PHE A 446 -12.93 8.76 -5.61
C PHE A 446 -12.12 10.05 -5.45
N PHE A 447 -10.82 9.98 -5.72
CA PHE A 447 -9.93 11.13 -5.68
C PHE A 447 -9.64 11.59 -7.10
N PRO A 448 -10.33 12.64 -7.58
CA PRO A 448 -10.17 13.10 -8.94
C PRO A 448 -8.77 13.70 -9.14
N THR A 449 -8.30 13.66 -10.37
CA THR A 449 -7.11 14.40 -10.75
C THR A 449 -7.35 15.92 -10.70
N ASP A 450 -6.31 16.70 -10.35
CA ASP A 450 -6.39 18.17 -10.39
C ASP A 450 -6.00 18.74 -11.76
N PHE A 451 -5.15 18.02 -12.49
CA PHE A 451 -4.65 18.38 -13.82
C PHE A 451 -4.56 17.13 -14.70
N TYR A 452 -4.92 17.29 -15.97
CA TYR A 452 -4.91 16.21 -16.96
C TYR A 452 -3.92 16.49 -18.08
N LEU A 453 -3.10 15.50 -18.43
CA LEU A 453 -2.28 15.47 -19.62
C LEU A 453 -2.86 14.41 -20.58
N PRO A 454 -3.35 14.78 -21.77
CA PRO A 454 -3.98 13.82 -22.69
C PRO A 454 -3.00 12.84 -23.34
N ASP A 455 -1.71 13.18 -23.32
CA ASP A 455 -0.71 12.47 -24.06
C ASP A 455 -0.34 11.16 -23.36
N TRP A 456 0.01 10.18 -24.19
CA TRP A 456 0.68 8.98 -23.74
C TRP A 456 2.20 9.21 -23.83
N TYR A 457 2.89 8.89 -22.75
CA TYR A 457 4.34 9.01 -22.64
C TYR A 457 4.94 7.60 -22.67
N ASP A 458 5.58 7.25 -23.77
CA ASP A 458 6.08 5.90 -23.99
C ASP A 458 7.34 5.62 -23.16
N GLY A 459 7.44 4.43 -22.57
CA GLY A 459 8.61 4.00 -21.80
C GLY A 459 8.94 4.92 -20.61
N VAL A 460 7.98 5.54 -19.92
CA VAL A 460 8.26 6.34 -18.70
C VAL A 460 8.07 5.56 -17.40
N VAL A 461 7.59 4.33 -17.51
CA VAL A 461 7.36 3.36 -16.42
C VAL A 461 8.28 2.14 -16.58
N GLY A 462 8.36 1.31 -15.54
CA GLY A 462 9.24 0.13 -15.55
C GLY A 462 10.64 0.42 -15.02
N LYS A 463 11.62 -0.40 -15.41
CA LYS A 463 12.99 -0.34 -14.89
C LYS A 463 13.79 0.78 -15.55
N PRO A 464 14.86 1.30 -14.90
CA PRO A 464 15.59 2.46 -15.43
C PRO A 464 16.21 2.28 -16.83
N HIS A 465 16.58 1.05 -17.19
CA HIS A 465 17.13 0.75 -18.52
C HIS A 465 16.05 0.61 -19.60
N GLU A 466 14.79 0.54 -19.21
CA GLU A 466 13.62 0.52 -20.10
C GLU A 466 13.10 1.94 -20.36
N TRP A 467 13.61 2.95 -19.61
CA TRP A 467 13.09 4.30 -19.71
C TRP A 467 13.50 4.99 -21.00
N ASN A 468 12.52 5.55 -21.71
CA ASN A 468 12.74 6.55 -22.73
C ASN A 468 12.96 7.91 -22.07
N GLU A 469 14.24 8.27 -21.88
CA GLU A 469 14.64 9.52 -21.22
C GLU A 469 14.10 10.78 -21.91
N SER A 470 13.86 10.74 -23.22
CA SER A 470 13.29 11.89 -23.94
C SER A 470 11.81 12.10 -23.58
N GLU A 471 11.03 11.01 -23.55
CA GLU A 471 9.61 11.03 -23.15
C GLU A 471 9.45 11.33 -21.66
N LEU A 472 10.34 10.82 -20.82
CA LEU A 472 10.34 11.11 -19.38
C LEU A 472 10.57 12.62 -19.11
N ARG A 473 11.49 13.25 -19.84
CA ARG A 473 11.69 14.71 -19.76
C ARG A 473 10.52 15.49 -20.36
N ARG A 474 9.85 14.97 -21.39
CA ARG A 474 8.63 15.57 -21.95
C ARG A 474 7.52 15.58 -20.90
N LEU A 475 7.26 14.44 -20.26
CA LEU A 475 6.29 14.29 -19.17
C LEU A 475 6.52 15.33 -18.07
N TYR A 476 7.75 15.46 -17.58
CA TYR A 476 8.05 16.41 -16.50
C TYR A 476 7.85 17.87 -16.91
N ARG A 477 8.20 18.23 -18.14
CA ARG A 477 8.00 19.57 -18.67
C ARG A 477 6.51 19.90 -18.80
N ASP A 478 5.73 18.97 -19.33
CA ASP A 478 4.29 19.15 -19.50
C ASP A 478 3.58 19.21 -18.15
N ALA A 479 3.91 18.32 -17.23
CA ALA A 479 3.39 18.35 -15.86
C ALA A 479 3.76 19.64 -15.13
N ALA A 480 4.97 20.18 -15.34
CA ALA A 480 5.40 21.42 -14.71
C ALA A 480 4.55 22.65 -15.10
N LYS A 481 3.80 22.60 -16.22
CA LYS A 481 2.83 23.65 -16.58
C LYS A 481 1.76 23.82 -15.51
N ALA A 482 1.42 22.75 -14.77
CA ALA A 482 0.50 22.81 -13.65
C ALA A 482 0.98 23.74 -12.53
N PHE A 483 2.30 23.92 -12.33
CA PHE A 483 2.79 24.85 -11.29
C PHE A 483 2.30 26.29 -11.50
N ALA A 484 2.21 26.75 -12.75
CA ALA A 484 1.70 28.08 -13.08
C ALA A 484 0.17 28.15 -12.95
N ALA A 485 -0.51 27.05 -13.30
CA ALA A 485 -1.97 26.97 -13.31
C ALA A 485 -2.60 26.94 -11.91
N VAL A 486 -1.90 26.49 -10.87
CA VAL A 486 -2.42 26.44 -9.47
C VAL A 486 -2.96 27.80 -9.00
N ASN A 487 -2.36 28.91 -9.44
CA ASN A 487 -2.77 30.26 -9.03
C ASN A 487 -3.85 30.89 -9.92
N SER A 488 -4.24 30.23 -11.01
CA SER A 488 -5.02 30.84 -12.10
C SER A 488 -6.51 30.45 -12.10
N GLY A 489 -6.97 29.72 -11.08
CA GLY A 489 -8.37 29.31 -10.89
C GLY A 489 -8.73 27.96 -11.53
N PRO A 490 -10.03 27.54 -11.52
CA PRO A 490 -10.43 26.24 -12.06
C PRO A 490 -10.29 26.12 -13.58
N ALA A 491 -10.51 27.21 -14.33
CA ALA A 491 -10.46 27.21 -15.79
C ALA A 491 -9.04 26.97 -16.36
N SER A 492 -7.99 27.19 -15.57
CA SER A 492 -6.60 26.91 -15.96
C SER A 492 -6.17 25.46 -15.71
N ARG A 493 -7.07 24.58 -15.27
CA ARG A 493 -6.73 23.18 -14.97
C ARG A 493 -6.72 22.28 -16.20
N ASP A 494 -7.37 22.72 -17.28
CA ASP A 494 -7.22 22.11 -18.60
C ASP A 494 -5.90 22.61 -19.26
N LEU A 495 -4.85 21.79 -19.13
CA LEU A 495 -3.54 22.08 -19.73
C LEU A 495 -3.57 21.96 -21.25
N LEU A 496 -4.52 21.19 -21.80
CA LEU A 496 -4.72 21.00 -23.23
C LEU A 496 -5.26 22.26 -23.89
N ALA A 497 -6.27 22.88 -23.27
CA ALA A 497 -6.81 24.16 -23.72
C ALA A 497 -5.72 25.26 -23.74
N GLN A 498 -4.73 25.18 -22.84
CA GLN A 498 -3.59 26.09 -22.84
C GLN A 498 -2.61 25.78 -23.97
N LEU A 499 -2.38 24.50 -24.30
CA LEU A 499 -1.51 24.09 -25.41
C LEU A 499 -2.13 24.35 -26.79
N ALA A 500 -3.45 24.26 -26.88
CA ALA A 500 -4.20 24.47 -28.12
C ALA A 500 -4.44 25.94 -28.44
N GLN A 501 -4.21 26.86 -27.50
CA GLN A 501 -4.23 28.29 -27.80
C GLN A 501 -2.95 28.65 -28.57
N PRO A 502 -3.02 28.95 -29.89
CA PRO A 502 -1.87 29.49 -30.58
C PRO A 502 -1.45 30.74 -29.81
N ALA A 503 -0.15 30.90 -29.58
CA ALA A 503 0.44 32.06 -28.93
C ALA A 503 0.16 33.33 -29.77
N LEU A 504 -1.08 33.81 -29.72
CA LEU A 504 -1.51 35.11 -30.19
C LEU A 504 -1.00 36.09 -29.13
N GLN A 505 0.31 36.28 -29.10
CA GLN A 505 0.87 37.42 -28.40
C GLN A 505 0.23 38.68 -29.03
N PRO A 506 -0.40 39.56 -28.23
CA PRO A 506 -0.87 40.85 -28.70
C PRO A 506 0.35 41.76 -28.86
N GLY A 507 1.19 41.45 -29.85
CA GLY A 507 2.37 42.20 -30.23
C GLY A 507 2.26 42.56 -31.70
N ASN A 508 1.86 43.80 -31.97
CA ASN A 508 2.07 44.57 -33.21
C ASN A 508 2.35 43.76 -34.48
N PHE A 509 1.34 43.59 -35.34
CA PHE A 509 1.38 43.79 -36.80
C PHE A 509 0.16 43.10 -37.43
N GLY A 510 -0.78 43.87 -38.00
CA GLY A 510 -1.62 43.36 -39.10
C GLY A 510 -3.12 43.11 -38.90
N TRP A 511 -3.73 43.44 -37.75
CA TRP A 511 -5.20 43.23 -37.57
C TRP A 511 -6.09 44.16 -38.43
N ALA A 512 -5.53 45.18 -39.08
CA ALA A 512 -6.28 46.05 -40.00
C ALA A 512 -6.60 45.39 -41.36
N PHE A 513 -5.96 44.28 -41.74
CA PHE A 513 -6.16 43.67 -43.07
C PHE A 513 -7.26 42.61 -43.10
N PHE A 514 -7.52 41.90 -42.00
CA PHE A 514 -8.53 40.83 -41.96
C PHE A 514 -9.96 41.33 -41.69
N ALA A 515 -10.12 42.48 -41.03
CA ALA A 515 -11.45 43.06 -40.77
C ALA A 515 -12.16 43.59 -42.03
N ALA A 516 -11.44 43.78 -43.16
CA ALA A 516 -12.01 44.25 -44.42
C ALA A 516 -12.55 43.13 -45.32
N LEU A 517 -12.18 41.86 -45.08
CA LEU A 517 -12.61 40.71 -45.89
C LEU A 517 -13.82 39.97 -45.29
N ALA A 518 -14.02 40.03 -43.98
CA ALA A 518 -15.11 39.31 -43.30
C ALA A 518 -16.49 39.97 -43.47
N THR A 519 -16.56 41.27 -43.80
CA THR A 519 -17.82 41.99 -44.00
C THR A 519 -18.43 41.80 -45.39
N GLY A 520 -17.72 41.17 -46.32
CA GLY A 520 -18.17 40.95 -47.70
C GLY A 520 -18.94 39.65 -47.96
N LEU A 521 -18.81 38.64 -47.10
CA LEU A 521 -19.36 37.30 -47.37
C LEU A 521 -20.63 36.94 -46.60
N LEU A 522 -21.09 37.76 -45.64
CA LEU A 522 -22.22 37.42 -44.77
C LEU A 522 -23.61 37.79 -45.32
N LEU A 523 -23.72 38.23 -46.58
CA LEU A 523 -24.98 38.67 -47.20
C LEU A 523 -25.57 37.68 -48.22
N ALA A 524 -25.03 36.46 -48.36
CA ALA A 524 -25.45 35.52 -49.42
C ALA A 524 -26.04 34.17 -48.93
N VAL A 525 -26.22 33.93 -47.63
CA VAL A 525 -26.67 32.60 -47.12
C VAL A 525 -27.94 32.67 -46.27
N LEU A 526 -28.86 33.57 -46.60
CA LEU A 526 -30.23 33.56 -46.05
C LEU A 526 -31.25 33.37 -47.19
N ALA A 527 -31.29 32.16 -47.74
CA ALA A 527 -32.45 31.70 -48.52
C ALA A 527 -32.51 30.16 -48.55
N GLY A 528 -33.39 29.61 -47.70
CA GLY A 528 -34.12 28.37 -47.98
C GLY A 528 -33.54 27.07 -47.43
N HIS A 529 -34.17 26.51 -46.40
CA HIS A 529 -35.19 25.46 -46.58
C HIS A 529 -35.63 24.94 -45.20
N ALA A 530 -36.95 24.90 -45.02
CA ALA A 530 -37.62 24.24 -43.91
C ALA A 530 -38.33 23.00 -44.46
N SER A 531 -38.13 21.83 -43.84
CA SER A 531 -39.21 20.85 -43.58
C SER A 531 -38.71 19.58 -42.86
N ARG A 532 -39.36 19.27 -41.74
CA ARG A 532 -39.90 17.96 -41.27
C ARG A 532 -39.02 16.70 -41.36
N SER A 533 -38.68 16.11 -40.22
CA SER A 533 -39.40 15.10 -39.41
C SER A 533 -39.17 13.66 -39.89
N ASP A 534 -38.44 12.88 -39.10
CA ASP A 534 -38.89 11.60 -38.53
C ASP A 534 -37.71 10.92 -37.83
N SER A 535 -37.90 10.61 -36.54
CA SER A 535 -37.02 9.74 -35.76
C SER A 535 -37.80 8.45 -35.44
N PRO A 536 -37.23 7.26 -35.62
CA PRO A 536 -37.66 6.08 -34.90
C PRO A 536 -36.75 5.83 -33.71
N ALA A 537 -37.39 5.64 -32.55
CA ALA A 537 -36.81 5.12 -31.34
C ALA A 537 -36.35 3.66 -31.54
N LEU A 538 -35.16 3.33 -31.03
CA LEU A 538 -34.71 1.96 -30.81
C LEU A 538 -34.84 1.65 -29.32
N ASN A 539 -35.90 0.93 -28.99
CA ASN A 539 -36.01 0.10 -27.79
C ASN A 539 -35.42 -1.27 -28.15
N GLU A 540 -34.41 -1.73 -27.42
CA GLU A 540 -34.15 -3.17 -27.30
C GLU A 540 -34.03 -3.56 -25.84
N HIS A 541 -35.02 -4.35 -25.43
CA HIS A 541 -35.06 -5.17 -24.23
C HIS A 541 -33.98 -6.26 -24.32
N MET A 542 -33.30 -6.54 -23.20
CA MET A 542 -32.70 -7.85 -22.98
C MET A 542 -33.20 -8.42 -21.66
N ILE A 543 -34.08 -9.41 -21.80
CA ILE A 543 -34.54 -10.36 -20.78
C ILE A 543 -33.76 -11.65 -21.04
N LEU A 544 -33.04 -12.16 -20.05
CA LEU A 544 -32.56 -13.55 -19.96
C LEU A 544 -32.63 -13.92 -18.47
N SER A 545 -33.75 -14.46 -17.97
CA SER A 545 -34.20 -15.87 -18.00
C SER A 545 -33.35 -16.79 -17.13
N ASP A 546 -33.93 -17.13 -15.98
CA ASP A 546 -33.61 -18.27 -15.13
C ASP A 546 -33.60 -19.60 -15.90
N ASN A 547 -32.71 -20.50 -15.47
CA ASN A 547 -32.93 -21.92 -15.24
C ASN A 547 -31.59 -22.65 -15.37
N PHE A 548 -31.15 -23.34 -14.31
CA PHE A 548 -30.62 -24.70 -14.43
C PHE A 548 -30.61 -25.36 -13.05
N GLU A 549 -31.54 -26.30 -12.87
CA GLU A 549 -31.41 -27.44 -11.96
C GLU A 549 -30.38 -28.41 -12.55
N HIS A 550 -29.40 -28.83 -11.74
CA HIS A 550 -28.91 -30.22 -11.67
C HIS A 550 -28.10 -30.45 -10.39
#